data_AF-A0A424YTV7-F1
#
_entry.id   AF-A0A424YTV7-F1
#
_cell.length_a   1.000
_cell.length_b   1.000
_cell.length_c   1.000
_cell.angle_alpha   90.00
_cell.angle_beta   90.00
_cell.angle_gamma   90.00
#
_symmetry.space_group_name_H-M   'P 1'
#
loop_
_entity.id
_entity.type
_entity.pdbx_description
1 polymer ?
#
loop_
_entity_poly.entity_id
_entity_poly.type
_entity_poly.pdbx_seq_one_letter_code
_entity_poly.pdbx_strand_id
1 'polypeptide(L)' 'RKDGPIISDNGNFIIDAYFGTIEEPEVFSKKLSLCVGVVEHGIFSNVDEIYVGKKDGNVEIIS' A
#
# COMPACT_ATOMS: atom_id res chain seq x y z
N ARG A 1 12.15 21.43 -5.57
CA ARG A 1 12.49 20.73 -4.31
C ARG A 1 11.33 20.99 -3.36
N LYS A 2 10.53 19.99 -2.99
CA LYS A 2 9.40 20.21 -2.07
C LYS A 2 9.92 20.01 -0.66
N ASP A 3 10.19 21.12 0.04
CA ASP A 3 10.58 21.17 1.44
C ASP A 3 9.31 21.23 2.31
N GLY A 4 8.51 20.16 2.30
CA GLY A 4 7.24 20.07 3.03
C GLY A 4 6.62 18.68 2.94
N PRO A 5 5.67 18.32 3.83
CA PRO A 5 5.04 17.01 3.84
C PRO A 5 4.36 16.73 2.49
N ILE A 6 4.37 15.47 2.06
CA ILE A 6 3.68 15.08 0.83
C ILE A 6 2.18 15.16 1.09
N ILE A 7 1.52 15.99 0.30
CA ILE A 7 0.07 16.16 0.30
C ILE A 7 -0.46 15.43 -0.94
N SER A 8 -1.38 14.50 -0.71
CA SER A 8 -2.13 13.80 -1.77
C SER A 8 -3.10 14.74 -2.49
N ASP A 9 -3.62 14.34 -3.64
CA ASP A 9 -4.63 15.12 -4.38
C ASP A 9 -5.91 15.36 -3.55
N ASN A 10 -6.21 14.47 -2.60
CA ASN A 10 -7.33 14.59 -1.66
C ASN A 10 -7.02 15.50 -0.45
N GLY A 11 -5.86 16.16 -0.42
CA GLY A 11 -5.48 17.09 0.63
C GLY A 11 -4.98 16.45 1.93
N ASN A 12 -4.78 15.13 1.96
CA ASN A 12 -4.28 14.42 3.14
C ASN A 12 -2.75 14.30 3.13
N PHE A 13 -2.14 14.23 4.31
CA PHE A 13 -0.73 13.88 4.46
C PHE A 13 -0.49 12.40 4.15
N ILE A 14 0.64 12.12 3.51
CA ILE A 14 1.16 10.77 3.34
C ILE A 14 2.31 10.56 4.34
N ILE A 15 2.24 9.45 5.07
CA ILE A 15 3.27 9.05 6.03
C ILE A 15 3.89 7.74 5.54
N ASP A 16 5.20 7.75 5.29
CA ASP A 16 5.98 6.54 5.06
C ASP A 16 6.32 5.89 6.42
N ALA A 17 5.65 4.78 6.73
CA ALA A 17 5.80 4.07 8.00
C ALA A 17 6.47 2.71 7.80
N TYR A 18 7.69 2.56 8.32
CA TYR A 18 8.43 1.30 8.29
C TYR A 18 8.07 0.43 9.49
N PHE A 19 7.37 -0.68 9.23
CA PHE A 19 6.98 -1.67 10.25
C PHE A 19 7.79 -2.99 10.16
N GLY A 20 8.77 -3.08 9.25
CA GLY A 20 9.43 -4.35 8.92
C GLY A 20 8.50 -5.29 8.14
N THR A 21 8.65 -6.60 8.33
CA THR A 21 7.72 -7.60 7.77
C THR A 21 6.37 -7.50 8.47
N ILE A 22 5.30 -7.37 7.68
CA ILE A 22 3.92 -7.42 8.18
C ILE A 22 3.43 -8.86 8.02
N GLU A 23 3.48 -9.64 9.10
CA GLU A 23 3.12 -11.07 9.10
C GLU A 23 1.64 -11.32 8.78
N GLU A 24 0.76 -10.43 9.24
CA GLU A 24 -0.71 -10.56 9.11
C GLU A 24 -1.29 -9.30 8.43
N PRO A 25 -1.10 -9.12 7.10
CA PRO A 25 -1.47 -7.89 6.39
C PRO A 25 -2.95 -7.52 6.51
N GLU A 26 -3.85 -8.51 6.51
CA GLU A 26 -5.30 -8.28 6.63
C GLU A 26 -5.72 -7.85 8.03
N VAL A 27 -5.05 -8.35 9.07
CA VAL A 27 -5.32 -7.92 10.45
C VAL A 27 -4.77 -6.52 10.66
N PHE A 28 -3.59 -6.25 10.10
CA PHE A 28 -2.96 -4.95 10.20
C PHE A 28 -3.71 -3.86 9.43
N SER A 29 -4.20 -4.16 8.23
CA SER A 29 -5.06 -3.27 7.44
C SER A 29 -6.30 -2.84 8.23
N LYS A 30 -7.05 -3.81 8.79
CA LYS A 30 -8.22 -3.53 9.64
C LYS A 30 -7.89 -2.63 10.84
N LYS A 31 -6.73 -2.82 11.47
CA LYS A 31 -6.29 -1.95 12.59
C LYS A 31 -6.03 -0.52 12.12
N LEU A 32 -5.40 -0.35 10.96
CA LEU A 32 -5.14 0.96 10.37
C LEU A 32 -6.45 1.67 9.98
N SER A 33 -7.41 0.97 9.36
CA SER A 33 -8.71 1.54 9.00
C SER A 33 -9.54 1.99 10.23
N LEU A 34 -9.30 1.38 11.40
CA LEU A 34 -9.95 1.77 12.67
C LEU A 34 -9.19 2.87 13.43
N CYS A 35 -8.01 3.29 12.94
CA CYS A 35 -7.20 4.30 13.60
C CYS A 35 -7.71 5.71 13.26
N VAL A 36 -8.13 6.46 14.28
CA VAL A 36 -8.61 7.83 14.10
C VAL A 36 -7.53 8.70 13.46
N GLY A 37 -7.89 9.38 12.37
CA GLY A 37 -7.00 10.25 11.62
C GLY A 37 -6.26 9.55 10.47
N VAL A 38 -6.25 8.21 10.44
CA VAL A 38 -5.88 7.48 9.22
C VAL A 38 -7.06 7.53 8.26
N VAL A 39 -6.84 8.15 7.11
CA VAL A 39 -7.85 8.21 6.06
C VAL A 39 -7.88 6.90 5.28
N GLU A 40 -6.71 6.38 4.91
CA GLU A 40 -6.54 5.10 4.22
C GLU A 40 -5.11 4.58 4.37
N HIS A 41 -4.84 3.34 3.96
CA HIS A 41 -3.52 2.73 3.96
C HIS A 41 -3.14 2.07 2.62
N GLY A 42 -1.85 1.85 2.38
CA GLY A 42 -1.33 1.25 1.14
C GLY A 42 -1.38 -0.28 1.05
N ILE A 43 -2.09 -0.98 1.94
CA ILE A 43 -2.19 -2.46 1.93
C ILE A 43 -3.39 -2.88 1.07
N PHE A 44 -3.11 -3.56 -0.05
CA PHE A 44 -4.12 -4.10 -0.96
C PHE A 44 -4.04 -5.63 -0.97
N SER A 45 -4.92 -6.29 -0.22
CA SER A 45 -4.87 -7.76 -0.01
C SER A 45 -5.95 -8.55 -0.77
N ASN A 46 -6.90 -7.87 -1.43
CA ASN A 46 -7.98 -8.52 -2.17
C ASN A 46 -7.89 -8.14 -3.65
N VAL A 47 -6.93 -8.75 -4.35
CA VAL A 47 -6.73 -8.58 -5.79
C VAL A 47 -7.09 -9.88 -6.50
N ASP A 48 -7.73 -9.79 -7.66
CA ASP A 48 -8.17 -10.96 -8.43
C ASP A 48 -7.04 -11.57 -9.26
N GLU A 49 -6.08 -10.76 -9.72
CA GLU A 49 -5.02 -11.21 -10.62
C GLU A 49 -3.78 -10.30 -10.54
N ILE A 50 -2.59 -10.88 -10.66
CA ILE A 50 -1.29 -10.21 -10.65
C ILE A 50 -0.55 -10.58 -11.94
N TYR A 51 -0.12 -9.56 -12.68
CA TYR A 51 0.70 -9.70 -13.89
C TYR A 51 2.14 -9.30 -13.58
N VAL A 52 3.07 -10.25 -13.67
CA VAL A 52 4.49 -10.04 -13.39
C VAL A 52 5.30 -10.12 -14.68
N GLY A 53 5.81 -8.98 -15.13
CA GLY A 53 6.72 -8.90 -16.27
C GLY A 53 8.13 -9.40 -15.91
N LYS A 54 8.66 -10.34 -16.69
CA LYS A 54 9.99 -10.92 -16.51
C LYS A 54 11.00 -10.34 -17.49
N LYS A 55 12.29 -10.39 -17.13
CA LYS A 55 13.39 -9.82 -17.94
C LYS A 55 13.56 -10.49 -19.32
N ASP A 56 13.10 -11.73 -19.46
CA ASP A 56 13.11 -12.48 -20.71
C ASP A 56 11.94 -12.12 -21.65
N GLY A 57 11.07 -11.20 -21.24
CA GLY A 57 9.90 -10.76 -22.01
C GLY A 57 8.64 -11.56 -21.72
N ASN A 58 8.70 -12.60 -20.88
CA ASN A 58 7.51 -13.36 -20.49
C ASN A 58 6.68 -12.62 -19.43
N VAL A 59 5.38 -12.92 -19.39
CA VAL A 59 4.46 -12.45 -18.35
C VAL A 59 3.98 -13.66 -17.56
N GLU A 60 4.19 -13.62 -16.24
CA GLU A 60 3.58 -14.56 -15.31
C GLU A 60 2.27 -13.97 -14.79
N ILE A 61 1.21 -14.78 -14.82
CA ILE A 61 -0.13 -14.41 -14.38
C ILE A 61 -0.46 -15.26 -13.16
N ILE A 62 -0.76 -14.59 -12.04
CA ILE A 62 -1.14 -15.21 -10.77
C ILE A 62 -2.58 -14.79 -10.49
N SER A 63 -3.50 -15.76 -10.47
CA SER A 63 -4.91 -15.59 -10.12
C SER A 63 -5.24 -16.30 -8.81
#